data_AF-L8DND8-F1
#
_entry.id   AF-L8DND8-F1
#
_cell.length_a   1.000
_cell.length_b   1.000
_cell.length_c   1.000
_cell.angle_alpha   90.00
_cell.angle_beta   90.00
_cell.angle_gamma   90.00
#
_symmetry.space_group_name_H-M   'P 1'
#
loop_
_entity.id
_entity.type
_entity.pdbx_description
1 polymer ?
#
loop_
_entity_poly.entity_id
_entity_poly.type
_entity_poly.pdbx_seq_one_letter_code
_entity_poly.pdbx_strand_id
1 'polypeptide(L)'
;MTEPHYDENPTPATEPTEPEGKRIGTVGWIGVGMVVVIMLAGLAVSLVVLSRDQDTPLVPLYDGGTAVQVPPQDAAGLFEPDPEFDSLDRVVYVPKDPNGVVLEQKTPPAGRTPETAPEGVMLQRVHGNMVLPFSTSDGPTAIDSSGVAIGFSHTPQGAALAAAHYIAYFTGGNDRIDMIAASGRADDPTGTIAEAKRYNATGVLGSVAAGSAYVALPSLKLNYTDALTRVSFGYTATLKDGSTQYRRVFSDFIWREDRGWVIQVRPLNSPQGSTVGGTADQTPFEPGWLTWW
;
A
#
# COMPACT_ATOMS: atom_id res chain seq x y z
N MET A 1 -59.15 -64.59 -28.99
CA MET A 1 -57.90 -64.57 -29.78
C MET A 1 -58.10 -63.45 -30.79
N THR A 2 -57.37 -62.35 -30.79
CA THR A 2 -55.97 -62.16 -30.41
C THR A 2 -55.74 -60.64 -30.30
N GLU A 3 -55.06 -60.15 -29.25
CA GLU A 3 -54.39 -58.83 -29.26
C GLU A 3 -53.32 -58.81 -30.38
N PRO A 4 -52.98 -57.65 -30.98
CA PRO A 4 -51.97 -56.73 -30.41
C PRO A 4 -52.21 -55.24 -30.84
N HIS A 5 -51.40 -54.22 -30.62
CA HIS A 5 -50.03 -54.03 -30.16
C HIS A 5 -49.97 -52.57 -29.62
N TYR A 6 -49.35 -52.35 -28.47
CA TYR A 6 -48.92 -51.00 -28.06
C TYR A 6 -47.70 -50.63 -28.92
N ASP A 7 -47.78 -49.53 -29.68
CA ASP A 7 -46.61 -48.95 -30.34
C ASP A 7 -46.23 -47.62 -29.70
N GLU A 8 -45.11 -47.73 -28.98
CA GLU A 8 -43.96 -46.83 -29.02
C GLU A 8 -44.17 -45.37 -28.55
N ASN A 9 -43.89 -45.23 -27.26
CA ASN A 9 -42.95 -44.25 -26.70
C ASN A 9 -42.16 -43.49 -27.79
N PRO A 10 -42.27 -42.16 -27.91
CA PRO A 10 -41.25 -41.41 -28.63
C PRO A 10 -39.96 -41.49 -27.82
N THR A 11 -39.02 -42.29 -28.32
CA THR A 11 -37.60 -42.21 -27.94
C THR A 11 -37.20 -40.73 -27.89
N PRO A 12 -36.59 -40.25 -26.79
CA PRO A 12 -36.13 -38.88 -26.73
C PRO A 12 -35.08 -38.68 -27.82
N ALA A 13 -35.23 -37.63 -28.62
CA ALA A 13 -34.17 -37.20 -29.51
C ALA A 13 -32.93 -36.93 -28.64
N THR A 14 -31.86 -37.68 -28.92
CA THR A 14 -30.54 -37.52 -28.31
C THR A 14 -30.08 -36.08 -28.54
N GLU A 15 -30.10 -35.26 -27.49
CA GLU A 15 -29.44 -33.96 -27.48
C GLU A 15 -27.94 -34.17 -27.77
N PRO A 16 -27.31 -33.34 -28.60
CA PRO A 16 -25.86 -33.33 -28.73
C PRO A 16 -25.28 -33.00 -27.35
N THR A 17 -24.47 -33.91 -26.80
CA THR A 17 -23.68 -33.67 -25.59
C THR A 17 -22.84 -32.41 -25.76
N GLU A 18 -23.33 -31.33 -25.17
CA GLU A 18 -22.62 -30.08 -24.99
C GLU A 18 -21.42 -30.36 -24.05
N PRO A 19 -20.18 -30.01 -24.43
CA PRO A 19 -19.04 -30.26 -23.56
C PRO A 19 -19.26 -29.51 -22.25
N GLU A 20 -19.05 -30.22 -21.15
CA GLU A 20 -19.24 -29.79 -19.77
C GLU A 20 -18.38 -28.55 -19.46
N GLY A 21 -18.85 -27.40 -19.94
CA GLY A 21 -18.33 -26.09 -19.65
C GLY A 21 -18.67 -25.80 -18.21
N LYS A 22 -17.70 -26.10 -17.34
CA LYS A 22 -17.67 -25.73 -15.91
C LYS A 22 -18.36 -24.37 -15.76
N ARG A 23 -19.61 -24.38 -15.28
CA ARG A 23 -20.34 -23.16 -14.95
C ARG A 23 -19.54 -22.51 -13.83
N ILE A 24 -18.70 -21.56 -14.20
CA ILE A 24 -18.04 -20.67 -13.26
C ILE A 24 -19.19 -19.86 -12.67
N GLY A 25 -19.68 -20.35 -11.53
CA GLY A 25 -20.77 -19.73 -10.80
C GLY A 25 -20.44 -18.27 -10.59
N THR A 26 -21.47 -17.45 -10.75
CA THR A 26 -21.50 -16.00 -10.57
C THR A 26 -21.00 -15.61 -9.16
N VAL A 27 -19.68 -15.63 -8.98
CA VAL A 27 -18.92 -15.08 -7.86
C VAL A 27 -18.02 -14.01 -8.46
N GLY A 28 -18.64 -12.96 -8.98
CA GLY A 28 -17.97 -11.82 -9.58
C GLY A 28 -19.07 -10.78 -9.63
N TRP A 29 -19.03 -9.73 -8.83
CA TRP A 29 -18.29 -8.53 -9.19
C TRP A 29 -17.89 -7.68 -7.96
N ILE A 30 -18.14 -8.17 -6.74
CA ILE A 30 -17.98 -7.36 -5.53
C ILE A 30 -16.52 -7.32 -5.02
N GLY A 31 -15.71 -8.33 -5.30
CA GLY A 31 -14.32 -8.43 -4.81
C GLY A 31 -13.22 -7.93 -5.77
N VAL A 32 -13.53 -7.58 -7.03
CA VAL A 32 -12.51 -7.27 -8.06
C VAL A 32 -11.71 -6.01 -7.70
N GLY A 33 -12.38 -5.04 -7.06
CA GLY A 33 -11.79 -3.74 -6.77
C GLY A 33 -10.63 -3.77 -5.79
N MET A 34 -10.84 -4.49 -4.69
CA MET A 34 -9.86 -4.60 -3.62
C MET A 34 -8.67 -5.48 -4.01
N VAL A 35 -8.96 -6.57 -4.73
CA VAL A 35 -7.93 -7.48 -5.26
C VAL A 35 -6.94 -6.72 -6.12
N VAL A 36 -7.38 -5.74 -6.91
CA VAL A 36 -6.48 -4.88 -7.69
C VAL A 36 -5.57 -4.05 -6.80
N VAL A 37 -6.06 -3.45 -5.70
CA VAL A 37 -5.18 -2.66 -4.82
C VAL A 37 -4.19 -3.54 -4.06
N ILE A 38 -4.64 -4.66 -3.51
CA ILE A 38 -3.78 -5.62 -2.81
C ILE A 38 -2.77 -6.21 -3.80
N MET A 39 -3.17 -6.53 -5.04
CA MET A 39 -2.24 -6.95 -6.09
C MET A 39 -1.23 -5.86 -6.41
N LEU A 40 -1.66 -4.61 -6.60
CA LEU A 40 -0.76 -3.54 -7.00
C LEU A 40 0.21 -3.20 -5.88
N ALA A 41 -0.25 -3.05 -4.65
CA ALA A 41 0.61 -2.79 -3.49
C ALA A 41 1.48 -4.00 -3.10
N GLY A 42 0.91 -5.22 -3.13
CA GLY A 42 1.62 -6.47 -2.86
C GLY A 42 2.66 -6.84 -3.92
N LEU A 43 2.45 -6.51 -5.20
CA LEU A 43 3.47 -6.70 -6.25
C LEU A 43 4.58 -5.63 -6.23
N ALA A 44 4.45 -4.52 -5.49
CA ALA A 44 5.61 -3.64 -5.23
C ALA A 44 6.72 -4.42 -4.50
N VAL A 45 6.32 -5.35 -3.63
CA VAL A 45 7.19 -6.23 -2.84
C VAL A 45 7.71 -7.40 -3.71
N SER A 46 6.86 -7.97 -4.56
CA SER A 46 7.17 -9.23 -5.27
C SER A 46 8.08 -9.08 -6.50
N LEU A 47 8.26 -7.88 -7.09
CA LEU A 47 9.08 -7.71 -8.29
C LEU A 47 10.52 -7.26 -8.00
N VAL A 48 10.79 -6.50 -6.93
CA VAL A 48 12.17 -6.06 -6.63
C VAL A 48 13.03 -7.21 -6.07
N VAL A 49 12.39 -8.24 -5.50
CA VAL A 49 13.06 -9.47 -5.05
C VAL A 49 13.49 -10.38 -6.22
N LEU A 50 12.88 -10.25 -7.40
CA LEU A 50 13.22 -11.06 -8.58
C LEU A 50 14.33 -10.45 -9.45
N SER A 51 14.76 -9.21 -9.19
CA SER A 51 15.75 -8.48 -9.98
C SER A 51 17.16 -8.45 -9.38
N ARG A 52 17.39 -9.02 -8.18
CA ARG A 52 18.74 -9.20 -7.63
C ARG A 52 19.24 -10.62 -7.92
N ASP A 53 19.97 -10.78 -9.01
CA ASP A 53 20.95 -11.86 -9.13
C ASP A 53 21.96 -11.71 -7.97
N GLN A 54 22.24 -12.81 -7.27
CA GLN A 54 23.28 -12.85 -6.27
C GLN A 54 24.64 -12.83 -6.98
N ASP A 55 25.40 -11.75 -6.77
CA ASP A 55 26.86 -11.61 -6.91
C ASP A 55 27.28 -10.39 -7.73
N THR A 56 27.29 -9.18 -7.14
CA THR A 56 28.29 -8.15 -7.50
C THR A 56 28.43 -7.05 -6.42
N PRO A 57 29.65 -6.65 -6.00
CA PRO A 57 29.87 -5.56 -5.04
C PRO A 57 30.12 -4.16 -5.65
N LEU A 58 29.54 -3.14 -4.98
CA LEU A 58 29.89 -1.71 -4.74
C LEU A 58 30.26 -0.67 -5.85
N VAL A 59 29.39 0.37 -5.94
CA VAL A 59 29.48 1.84 -6.30
C VAL A 59 30.00 2.31 -7.68
N PRO A 60 29.48 3.44 -8.24
CA PRO A 60 29.74 4.83 -7.79
C PRO A 60 28.52 5.78 -7.65
N LEU A 61 28.72 6.84 -6.86
CA LEU A 61 27.82 8.00 -6.66
C LEU A 61 27.35 8.61 -7.98
N TYR A 62 26.05 8.94 -8.07
CA TYR A 62 25.57 9.92 -9.03
C TYR A 62 25.18 11.23 -8.31
N ASP A 63 25.85 12.29 -8.72
CA ASP A 63 25.64 13.69 -8.36
C ASP A 63 24.49 14.23 -9.21
N GLY A 64 23.36 14.60 -8.59
CA GLY A 64 22.20 15.09 -9.32
C GLY A 64 20.93 15.25 -8.50
N GLY A 65 20.84 16.32 -7.71
CA GLY A 65 19.56 16.96 -7.40
C GLY A 65 19.00 16.79 -5.99
N THR A 66 19.26 17.81 -5.17
CA THR A 66 18.50 18.28 -3.99
C THR A 66 18.59 17.49 -2.68
N ALA A 67 19.37 18.09 -1.76
CA ALA A 67 19.46 17.86 -0.32
C ALA A 67 19.87 16.44 0.14
N VAL A 68 21.17 16.24 0.28
CA VAL A 68 21.70 15.33 1.31
C VAL A 68 21.27 15.89 2.66
N GLN A 69 20.12 15.44 3.18
CA GLN A 69 19.72 15.75 4.55
C GLN A 69 20.63 14.93 5.46
N VAL A 70 21.57 15.61 6.12
CA VAL A 70 22.29 15.05 7.26
C VAL A 70 21.21 14.73 8.31
N PRO A 71 20.98 13.45 8.66
CA PRO A 71 19.97 13.11 9.65
C PRO A 71 20.41 13.63 11.02
N PRO A 72 19.49 13.77 11.99
CA PRO A 72 19.87 13.99 13.37
C PRO A 72 20.84 12.87 13.75
N GLN A 73 22.07 13.25 14.08
CA GLN A 73 23.05 12.33 14.65
C GLN A 73 22.35 11.60 15.80
N ASP A 74 22.34 10.26 15.78
CA ASP A 74 21.72 9.43 16.82
C ASP A 74 22.47 9.59 18.15
N ALA A 75 22.33 10.77 18.76
CA ALA A 75 23.02 11.16 19.98
C ALA A 75 22.57 10.29 21.17
N ALA A 76 21.43 9.62 21.04
CA ALA A 76 20.82 8.77 22.06
C ALA A 76 21.09 7.27 21.85
N GLY A 77 21.73 6.87 20.75
CA GLY A 77 22.00 5.46 20.45
C GLY A 77 20.73 4.62 20.28
N LEU A 78 19.68 5.18 19.69
CA LEU A 78 18.38 4.57 19.46
C LEU A 78 18.31 3.72 18.18
N PHE A 79 19.31 3.82 17.31
CA PHE A 79 19.41 3.08 16.06
C PHE A 79 20.63 2.14 16.08
N GLU A 80 20.61 1.15 15.19
CA GLU A 80 21.80 0.39 14.84
C GLU A 80 22.86 1.32 14.20
N PRO A 81 24.16 1.05 14.41
CA PRO A 81 25.23 1.97 14.04
C PRO A 81 25.36 2.17 12.52
N ASP A 82 25.10 1.13 11.74
CA ASP A 82 25.23 1.15 10.29
C ASP A 82 23.83 1.18 9.65
N PRO A 83 23.48 2.23 8.90
CA PRO A 83 22.24 2.26 8.14
C PRO A 83 22.27 1.26 6.98
N GLU A 84 21.09 0.79 6.60
CA GLU A 84 20.87 -0.13 5.49
C GLU A 84 20.40 0.62 4.24
N PHE A 85 20.31 -0.08 3.11
CA PHE A 85 19.63 0.42 1.91
C PHE A 85 18.38 -0.41 1.64
N ASP A 86 17.28 0.25 1.31
CA ASP A 86 16.10 -0.47 0.83
C ASP A 86 16.27 -0.94 -0.62
N SER A 87 15.22 -1.54 -1.14
CA SER A 87 15.20 -2.09 -2.49
C SER A 87 15.17 -1.01 -3.59
N LEU A 88 15.06 0.27 -3.23
CA LEU A 88 15.12 1.45 -4.10
C LEU A 88 16.42 2.24 -3.87
N ASP A 89 17.40 1.62 -3.20
CA ASP A 89 18.71 2.20 -2.87
C ASP A 89 18.62 3.48 -2.01
N ARG A 90 17.57 3.60 -1.19
CA ARG A 90 17.42 4.69 -0.21
C ARG A 90 17.99 4.29 1.14
N VAL A 91 18.57 5.25 1.85
CA VAL A 91 19.14 5.04 3.20
C VAL A 91 18.01 4.77 4.19
N VAL A 92 18.12 3.67 4.92
CA VAL A 92 17.18 3.22 5.95
C VAL A 92 17.88 3.08 7.29
N TYR A 93 17.33 3.73 8.30
CA TYR A 93 17.77 3.57 9.67
C TYR A 93 17.05 2.39 10.32
N VAL A 94 17.75 1.62 11.15
CA VAL A 94 17.19 0.48 11.85
C VAL A 94 17.04 0.83 13.33
N PRO A 95 15.82 1.15 13.80
CA PRO A 95 15.53 1.36 15.21
C PRO A 95 15.83 0.12 16.07
N LYS A 96 16.30 0.34 17.31
CA LYS A 96 16.41 -0.73 18.31
C LYS A 96 15.06 -1.17 18.86
N ASP A 97 14.09 -0.25 18.94
CA ASP A 97 12.68 -0.61 19.14
C ASP A 97 12.08 -1.01 17.79
N PRO A 98 11.62 -2.26 17.61
CA PRO A 98 11.09 -2.70 16.33
C PRO A 98 9.89 -1.87 15.85
N ASN A 99 9.15 -1.17 16.71
CA ASN A 99 8.02 -0.35 16.26
C ASN A 99 8.45 0.99 15.65
N GLY A 100 9.70 1.39 15.84
CA GLY A 100 10.25 2.66 15.36
C GLY A 100 10.62 3.63 16.47
N VAL A 101 11.21 4.74 16.07
CA VAL A 101 11.61 5.85 16.94
C VAL A 101 10.94 7.13 16.47
N VAL A 102 10.12 7.74 17.31
CA VAL A 102 9.57 9.07 17.07
C VAL A 102 10.72 10.09 17.08
N LEU A 103 10.78 10.91 16.03
CA LEU A 103 11.79 11.96 15.92
C LEU A 103 11.36 13.20 16.72
N GLU A 104 12.33 13.94 17.24
CA GLU A 104 12.08 15.23 17.89
C GLU A 104 11.38 16.18 16.92
N GLN A 105 10.22 16.70 17.33
CA GLN A 105 9.39 17.55 16.49
C GLN A 105 9.81 19.01 16.58
N LYS A 106 9.86 19.67 15.41
CA LYS A 106 10.12 21.10 15.22
C LYS A 106 8.88 21.75 14.65
N THR A 107 8.69 23.02 14.96
CA THR A 107 7.60 23.78 14.35
C THR A 107 7.91 24.02 12.88
N PRO A 108 7.10 23.52 11.93
CA PRO A 108 7.33 23.76 10.52
C PRO A 108 7.18 25.26 10.17
N PRO A 109 7.85 25.73 9.10
CA PRO A 109 7.63 27.06 8.55
C PRO A 109 6.16 27.29 8.16
N ALA A 110 5.67 28.50 8.39
CA ALA A 110 4.34 28.91 7.95
C ALA A 110 4.27 29.05 6.42
N GLY A 111 3.09 28.79 5.83
CA GLY A 111 2.82 29.04 4.41
C GLY A 111 3.36 27.98 3.44
N ARG A 112 3.73 26.79 3.92
CA ARG A 112 4.11 25.66 3.04
C ARG A 112 2.96 25.28 2.12
N THR A 113 3.28 25.07 0.85
CA THR A 113 2.33 24.53 -0.12
C THR A 113 2.30 23.01 -0.04
N PRO A 114 1.28 22.33 -0.59
CA PRO A 114 1.24 20.87 -0.66
C PRO A 114 2.42 20.23 -1.38
N GLU A 115 3.16 20.98 -2.21
CA GLU A 115 4.34 20.50 -2.93
C GLU A 115 5.63 20.53 -2.08
N THR A 116 5.61 21.26 -0.94
CA THR A 116 6.78 21.39 -0.07
C THR A 116 7.02 20.08 0.69
N ALA A 117 8.25 19.57 0.68
CA ALA A 117 8.59 18.36 1.44
C ALA A 117 8.51 18.60 2.97
N PRO A 118 8.22 17.56 3.78
CA PRO A 118 8.42 17.61 5.23
C PRO A 118 9.90 17.80 5.56
N GLU A 119 10.21 18.37 6.73
CA GLU A 119 11.59 18.56 7.17
C GLU A 119 12.11 17.35 7.95
N GLY A 120 13.37 16.98 7.72
CA GLY A 120 14.05 15.92 8.46
C GLY A 120 13.43 14.56 8.21
N VAL A 121 13.09 14.27 6.95
CA VAL A 121 12.54 12.96 6.59
C VAL A 121 13.61 11.88 6.74
N MET A 122 13.26 10.81 7.44
CA MET A 122 14.09 9.64 7.70
C MET A 122 13.27 8.38 7.42
N LEU A 123 13.78 7.48 6.59
CA LEU A 123 13.21 6.15 6.43
C LEU A 123 13.66 5.27 7.60
N GLN A 124 12.72 4.63 8.27
CA GLN A 124 12.99 3.67 9.34
C GLN A 124 12.46 2.28 8.98
N ARG A 125 13.23 1.23 9.31
CA ARG A 125 12.77 -0.17 9.24
C ARG A 125 11.98 -0.52 10.50
N VAL A 126 10.67 -0.44 10.41
CA VAL A 126 9.73 -0.82 11.48
C VAL A 126 9.17 -2.22 11.25
N HIS A 127 8.76 -2.86 12.33
CA HIS A 127 8.23 -4.20 12.43
C HIS A 127 9.11 -5.28 11.77
N GLY A 128 10.42 -5.02 11.68
CA GLY A 128 11.43 -5.87 11.08
C GLY A 128 11.47 -5.85 9.55
N ASN A 129 10.42 -5.40 8.87
CA ASN A 129 10.25 -5.59 7.42
C ASN A 129 9.50 -4.47 6.69
N MET A 130 9.08 -3.39 7.36
CA MET A 130 8.42 -2.24 6.74
C MET A 130 9.34 -1.01 6.77
N VAL A 131 9.63 -0.42 5.62
CA VAL A 131 10.41 0.81 5.52
C VAL A 131 9.44 1.98 5.35
N LEU A 132 9.31 2.83 6.38
CA LEU A 132 8.32 3.93 6.42
C LEU A 132 8.98 5.28 6.77
N PRO A 133 8.46 6.40 6.24
CA PRO A 133 9.01 7.73 6.49
C PRO A 133 8.58 8.29 7.85
N PHE A 134 9.53 8.85 8.58
CA PHE A 134 9.33 9.66 9.78
C PHE A 134 9.87 11.06 9.50
N SER A 135 9.28 12.10 10.07
CA SER A 135 9.75 13.47 9.87
C SER A 135 9.90 14.20 11.20
N THR A 136 10.76 15.21 11.19
CA THR A 136 10.93 16.13 12.33
C THR A 136 9.90 17.25 12.34
N SER A 137 9.08 17.43 11.29
CA SER A 137 8.12 18.55 11.23
C SER A 137 6.65 18.14 11.22
N ASP A 138 6.34 16.96 10.69
CA ASP A 138 4.96 16.54 10.39
C ASP A 138 4.61 15.15 10.95
N GLY A 139 5.42 14.69 11.90
CA GLY A 139 5.24 13.45 12.62
C GLY A 139 5.83 12.21 11.95
N PRO A 140 5.55 11.02 12.51
CA PRO A 140 4.62 10.80 13.64
C PRO A 140 5.12 11.38 14.97
N THR A 141 4.22 11.65 15.91
CA THR A 141 4.55 12.14 17.28
C THR A 141 4.40 11.08 18.36
N ALA A 142 3.78 9.94 18.04
CA ALA A 142 3.67 8.80 18.91
C ALA A 142 3.59 7.50 18.10
N ILE A 143 3.85 6.38 18.76
CA ILE A 143 3.53 5.04 18.28
C ILE A 143 2.57 4.46 19.32
N ASP A 144 1.41 3.96 18.88
CA ASP A 144 0.40 3.45 19.79
C ASP A 144 0.67 2.01 20.26
N SER A 145 -0.21 1.49 21.11
CA SER A 145 -0.07 0.13 21.66
C SER A 145 -0.18 -0.99 20.62
N SER A 146 -0.69 -0.71 19.42
CA SER A 146 -0.72 -1.68 18.31
C SER A 146 0.56 -1.64 17.46
N GLY A 147 1.50 -0.75 17.78
CA GLY A 147 2.73 -0.53 17.01
C GLY A 147 2.54 0.38 15.79
N VAL A 148 1.39 1.03 15.66
CA VAL A 148 1.11 1.94 14.55
C VAL A 148 1.56 3.35 14.91
N ALA A 149 2.32 3.98 14.03
CA ALA A 149 2.71 5.38 14.15
C ALA A 149 1.49 6.29 13.99
N ILE A 150 1.32 7.25 14.90
CA ILE A 150 0.18 8.18 14.96
C ILE A 150 0.62 9.62 15.26
N GLY A 151 -0.35 10.54 15.26
CA GLY A 151 -0.13 11.94 15.61
C GLY A 151 0.65 12.71 14.54
N PHE A 152 0.41 12.37 13.27
CA PHE A 152 0.81 13.21 12.14
C PHE A 152 0.06 14.54 12.16
N SER A 153 0.72 15.61 11.75
CA SER A 153 0.16 16.97 11.78
C SER A 153 -1.03 17.14 10.82
N HIS A 154 -1.93 18.07 11.16
CA HIS A 154 -3.06 18.47 10.29
C HIS A 154 -2.57 19.42 9.18
N THR A 155 -1.73 18.89 8.29
CA THR A 155 -1.11 19.59 7.17
C THR A 155 -1.10 18.68 5.93
N PRO A 156 -0.85 19.22 4.71
CA PRO A 156 -0.64 18.38 3.53
C PRO A 156 0.48 17.35 3.71
N GLN A 157 1.57 17.75 4.37
CA GLN A 157 2.72 16.89 4.63
C GLN A 157 2.39 15.78 5.63
N GLY A 158 1.71 16.12 6.73
CA GLY A 158 1.24 15.14 7.71
C GLY A 158 0.23 14.16 7.10
N ALA A 159 -0.63 14.62 6.18
CA ALA A 159 -1.53 13.75 5.44
C ALA A 159 -0.78 12.73 4.56
N ALA A 160 0.27 13.15 3.85
CA ALA A 160 1.05 12.24 3.00
C ALA A 160 1.85 11.23 3.82
N LEU A 161 2.44 11.66 4.95
CA LEU A 161 3.15 10.77 5.86
C LEU A 161 2.20 9.75 6.50
N ALA A 162 1.04 10.20 6.99
CA ALA A 162 -0.02 9.32 7.47
C ALA A 162 -0.45 8.32 6.39
N ALA A 163 -0.58 8.77 5.14
CA ALA A 163 -0.92 7.91 4.03
C ALA A 163 0.15 6.85 3.74
N ALA A 164 1.43 7.22 3.75
CA ALA A 164 2.53 6.30 3.52
C ALA A 164 2.54 5.17 4.56
N HIS A 165 2.27 5.50 5.83
CA HIS A 165 2.14 4.52 6.90
C HIS A 165 0.88 3.67 6.76
N TYR A 166 -0.29 4.30 6.68
CA TYR A 166 -1.57 3.59 6.77
C TYR A 166 -1.85 2.71 5.56
N ILE A 167 -1.37 3.09 4.36
CA ILE A 167 -1.45 2.21 3.18
C ILE A 167 -0.55 0.99 3.36
N ALA A 168 0.64 1.19 3.91
CA ALA A 168 1.56 0.09 4.18
C ALA A 168 0.94 -0.94 5.13
N TYR A 169 0.30 -0.48 6.21
CA TYR A 169 -0.41 -1.39 7.11
C TYR A 169 -1.61 -2.06 6.43
N PHE A 170 -2.41 -1.30 5.68
CA PHE A 170 -3.60 -1.81 5.02
C PHE A 170 -3.29 -2.83 3.90
N THR A 171 -2.11 -2.75 3.29
CA THR A 171 -1.71 -3.60 2.16
C THR A 171 -0.61 -4.62 2.49
N GLY A 172 -0.02 -4.56 3.69
CA GLY A 172 1.13 -5.37 4.12
C GLY A 172 0.81 -6.77 4.64
N GLY A 173 -0.40 -7.29 4.39
CA GLY A 173 -0.83 -8.62 4.86
C GLY A 173 -1.73 -8.58 6.10
N ASN A 174 -2.26 -9.73 6.50
CA ASN A 174 -3.32 -9.81 7.52
C ASN A 174 -2.89 -9.35 8.91
N ASP A 175 -1.65 -9.62 9.30
CA ASP A 175 -1.04 -9.14 10.54
C ASP A 175 -1.01 -7.60 10.59
N ARG A 176 -0.67 -6.95 9.47
CA ARG A 176 -0.61 -5.49 9.37
C ARG A 176 -1.99 -4.84 9.30
N ILE A 177 -2.93 -5.50 8.62
CA ILE A 177 -4.34 -5.10 8.60
C ILE A 177 -4.92 -5.12 10.02
N ASP A 178 -4.57 -6.13 10.83
CA ASP A 178 -5.01 -6.22 12.23
C ASP A 178 -4.45 -5.09 13.09
N MET A 179 -3.21 -4.67 12.85
CA MET A 179 -2.61 -3.52 13.55
C MET A 179 -3.34 -2.20 13.25
N ILE A 180 -3.61 -1.89 11.97
CA ILE A 180 -4.31 -0.64 11.62
C ILE A 180 -5.80 -0.65 12.06
N ALA A 181 -6.43 -1.82 12.10
CA ALA A 181 -7.76 -1.96 12.68
C ALA A 181 -7.74 -1.70 14.19
N ALA A 182 -6.75 -2.26 14.91
CA ALA A 182 -6.60 -2.09 16.35
C ALA A 182 -6.22 -0.65 16.77
N SER A 183 -5.47 0.09 15.95
CA SER A 183 -5.13 1.50 16.18
C SER A 183 -6.32 2.46 16.01
N GLY A 184 -7.44 1.97 15.44
CA GLY A 184 -8.59 2.81 15.10
C GLY A 184 -8.30 3.80 13.97
N ARG A 185 -7.28 3.53 13.12
CA ARG A 185 -6.85 4.42 12.03
C ARG A 185 -7.48 4.13 10.68
N ALA A 186 -8.36 3.14 10.61
CA ALA A 186 -9.16 2.83 9.43
C ALA A 186 -10.66 2.91 9.74
N ASP A 187 -11.40 3.66 8.93
CA ASP A 187 -12.87 3.61 8.89
C ASP A 187 -13.27 2.66 7.74
N ASP A 188 -13.88 1.52 8.06
CA ASP A 188 -14.35 0.52 7.08
C ASP A 188 -15.88 0.34 7.16
N PRO A 189 -16.67 1.28 6.60
CA PRO A 189 -18.13 1.21 6.66
C PRO A 189 -18.71 0.06 5.83
N THR A 190 -17.90 -0.60 4.99
CA THR A 190 -18.37 -1.61 4.02
C THR A 190 -17.92 -3.03 4.34
N GLY A 191 -17.12 -3.23 5.39
CA GLY A 191 -16.56 -4.54 5.73
C GLY A 191 -15.46 -5.02 4.78
N THR A 192 -14.87 -4.09 4.02
CA THR A 192 -13.81 -4.35 3.03
C THR A 192 -12.56 -4.94 3.67
N ILE A 193 -12.22 -4.57 4.91
CA ILE A 193 -11.09 -5.15 5.66
C ILE A 193 -11.26 -6.67 5.81
N ALA A 194 -12.47 -7.13 6.15
CA ALA A 194 -12.74 -8.56 6.31
C ALA A 194 -12.61 -9.31 4.98
N GLU A 195 -12.99 -8.69 3.87
CA GLU A 195 -12.82 -9.25 2.52
C GLU A 195 -11.33 -9.35 2.13
N ALA A 196 -10.54 -8.30 2.41
CA ALA A 196 -9.08 -8.31 2.26
C ALA A 196 -8.46 -9.53 2.92
N LYS A 197 -8.84 -9.73 4.19
CA LYS A 197 -8.26 -10.77 5.02
C LYS A 197 -8.60 -12.15 4.50
N ARG A 198 -9.85 -12.34 4.06
CA ARG A 198 -10.29 -13.58 3.40
C ARG A 198 -9.53 -13.83 2.11
N TYR A 199 -9.34 -12.80 1.28
CA TYR A 199 -8.59 -12.91 0.04
C TYR A 199 -7.13 -13.31 0.31
N ASN A 200 -6.45 -12.64 1.23
CA ASN A 200 -5.08 -12.97 1.61
C ASN A 200 -4.96 -14.40 2.15
N ALA A 201 -5.95 -14.85 2.93
CA ALA A 201 -5.98 -16.22 3.46
C ALA A 201 -6.11 -17.32 2.39
N THR A 202 -6.51 -16.97 1.16
CA THR A 202 -6.59 -17.95 0.06
C THR A 202 -5.22 -18.34 -0.49
N GLY A 203 -4.19 -17.51 -0.32
CA GLY A 203 -2.85 -17.76 -0.87
C GLY A 203 -2.76 -17.75 -2.40
N VAL A 204 -3.82 -17.32 -3.11
CA VAL A 204 -3.82 -17.25 -4.59
C VAL A 204 -3.01 -16.07 -5.09
N LEU A 205 -2.73 -16.03 -6.40
CA LEU A 205 -1.99 -14.94 -7.04
C LEU A 205 -2.55 -13.58 -6.63
N GLY A 206 -1.69 -12.70 -6.09
CA GLY A 206 -2.08 -11.37 -5.64
C GLY A 206 -2.47 -11.26 -4.17
N SER A 207 -2.59 -12.38 -3.46
CA SER A 207 -2.65 -12.36 -1.98
C SER A 207 -1.33 -11.85 -1.39
N VAL A 208 -1.41 -11.24 -0.21
CA VAL A 208 -0.24 -10.79 0.56
C VAL A 208 -0.16 -11.60 1.85
N ALA A 209 0.91 -12.39 1.97
CA ALA A 209 1.14 -13.21 3.16
C ALA A 209 1.46 -12.35 4.38
N ALA A 210 1.16 -12.85 5.58
CA ALA A 210 1.60 -12.21 6.80
C ALA A 210 3.13 -12.11 6.85
N GLY A 211 3.67 -11.02 7.39
CA GLY A 211 5.12 -10.77 7.40
C GLY A 211 5.72 -10.43 6.04
N SER A 212 4.90 -10.08 5.04
CA SER A 212 5.41 -9.52 3.77
C SER A 212 6.15 -8.20 4.02
N ALA A 213 7.31 -8.02 3.39
CA ALA A 213 8.03 -6.76 3.47
C ALA A 213 7.24 -5.64 2.80
N TYR A 214 7.49 -4.39 3.18
CA TYR A 214 6.91 -3.22 2.53
C TYR A 214 7.95 -2.10 2.46
N VAL A 215 7.98 -1.36 1.36
CA VAL A 215 8.80 -0.15 1.23
C VAL A 215 7.92 1.03 0.86
N ALA A 216 8.12 2.17 1.52
CA ALA A 216 7.38 3.39 1.23
C ALA A 216 7.52 3.76 -0.25
N LEU A 217 6.38 3.94 -0.92
CA LEU A 217 6.37 4.19 -2.35
C LEU A 217 7.04 5.54 -2.67
N PRO A 218 7.88 5.62 -3.72
CA PRO A 218 8.84 6.72 -3.91
C PRO A 218 8.21 8.01 -4.43
N SER A 219 7.11 7.92 -5.18
CA SER A 219 6.44 9.08 -5.73
C SER A 219 5.07 9.25 -5.12
N LEU A 220 4.66 10.50 -4.89
CA LEU A 220 3.35 10.83 -4.36
C LEU A 220 2.71 12.02 -5.07
N LYS A 221 1.39 12.11 -4.99
CA LYS A 221 0.60 13.25 -5.45
C LYS A 221 -0.53 13.49 -4.47
N LEU A 222 -0.77 14.76 -4.16
CA LEU A 222 -1.70 15.19 -3.13
C LEU A 222 -2.83 16.02 -3.73
N ASN A 223 -4.07 15.61 -3.45
CA ASN A 223 -5.24 16.47 -3.57
C ASN A 223 -5.72 16.79 -2.15
N TYR A 224 -5.18 17.85 -1.57
CA TYR A 224 -5.37 18.19 -0.16
C TYR A 224 -6.58 19.10 0.06
N THR A 225 -7.36 18.77 1.10
CA THR A 225 -8.25 19.71 1.79
C THR A 225 -8.21 19.39 3.28
N ASP A 226 -8.55 20.36 4.14
CA ASP A 226 -8.53 20.16 5.59
C ASP A 226 -9.50 19.05 6.06
N ALA A 227 -10.55 18.75 5.29
CA ALA A 227 -11.57 17.76 5.64
C ALA A 227 -11.35 16.39 4.97
N LEU A 228 -10.93 16.37 3.71
CA LEU A 228 -10.76 15.17 2.89
C LEU A 228 -9.53 15.33 1.99
N THR A 229 -8.55 14.46 2.17
CA THR A 229 -7.34 14.45 1.35
C THR A 229 -7.21 13.13 0.62
N ARG A 230 -7.01 13.19 -0.71
CA ARG A 230 -6.60 12.03 -1.50
C ARG A 230 -5.09 12.06 -1.67
N VAL A 231 -4.44 10.96 -1.29
CA VAL A 231 -3.02 10.73 -1.53
C VAL A 231 -2.89 9.62 -2.55
N SER A 232 -2.17 9.90 -3.64
CA SER A 232 -1.78 8.90 -4.63
C SER A 232 -0.30 8.61 -4.48
N PHE A 233 0.09 7.35 -4.56
CA PHE A 233 1.47 6.89 -4.63
C PHE A 233 1.74 6.25 -5.99
N GLY A 234 2.98 6.40 -6.45
CA GLY A 234 3.41 6.04 -7.78
C GLY A 234 4.76 5.33 -7.74
N TYR A 235 4.89 4.29 -8.54
CA TYR A 235 6.19 3.67 -8.81
C TYR A 235 6.21 3.00 -10.18
N THR A 236 7.42 2.83 -10.70
CA THR A 236 7.68 2.18 -11.97
C THR A 236 8.15 0.76 -11.71
N ALA A 237 7.60 -0.21 -12.45
CA ALA A 237 7.99 -1.60 -12.40
C ALA A 237 8.47 -2.06 -13.77
N THR A 238 9.60 -2.76 -13.82
CA THR A 238 10.05 -3.48 -15.02
C THR A 238 9.49 -4.89 -14.98
N LEU A 239 8.72 -5.27 -16.00
CA LEU A 239 8.15 -6.60 -16.13
C LEU A 239 9.21 -7.59 -16.65
N LYS A 240 8.92 -8.90 -16.55
CA LYS A 240 9.83 -9.97 -16.98
C LYS A 240 10.19 -9.92 -18.47
N ASP A 241 9.32 -9.34 -19.29
CA ASP A 241 9.53 -9.13 -20.71
C ASP A 241 10.34 -7.85 -21.02
N GLY A 242 10.82 -7.15 -19.99
CA GLY A 242 11.55 -5.90 -20.10
C GLY A 242 10.67 -4.67 -20.29
N SER A 243 9.34 -4.82 -20.39
CA SER A 243 8.44 -3.69 -20.54
C SER A 243 8.26 -2.91 -19.24
N THR A 244 8.08 -1.60 -19.37
CA THR A 244 7.84 -0.70 -18.23
C THR A 244 6.34 -0.60 -17.94
N GLN A 245 5.99 -0.77 -16.67
CA GLN A 245 4.63 -0.56 -16.15
C GLN A 245 4.65 0.53 -15.08
N TYR A 246 3.80 1.53 -15.23
CA TYR A 246 3.57 2.58 -14.24
C TYR A 246 2.40 2.16 -13.36
N ARG A 247 2.62 2.25 -12.05
CA ARG A 247 1.64 1.83 -11.06
C ARG A 247 1.28 2.98 -10.17
N ARG A 248 -0.01 3.10 -9.91
CA ARG A 248 -0.60 4.13 -9.08
C ARG A 248 -1.49 3.46 -8.05
N VAL A 249 -1.36 3.82 -6.80
CA VAL A 249 -2.33 3.48 -5.76
C VAL A 249 -2.80 4.77 -5.13
N PHE A 250 -4.07 4.86 -4.73
CA PHE A 250 -4.57 6.04 -4.04
C PHE A 250 -5.38 5.64 -2.82
N SER A 251 -5.45 6.54 -1.86
CA SER A 251 -6.40 6.44 -0.76
C SER A 251 -6.87 7.79 -0.25
N ASP A 252 -8.08 7.81 0.31
CA ASP A 252 -8.67 8.99 0.93
C ASP A 252 -8.53 8.96 2.45
N PHE A 253 -8.26 10.13 3.00
CA PHE A 253 -8.04 10.37 4.42
C PHE A 253 -8.94 11.49 4.90
N ILE A 254 -9.48 11.31 6.10
CA ILE A 254 -10.29 12.32 6.78
C ILE A 254 -9.58 12.66 8.09
N TRP A 255 -9.53 13.96 8.41
CA TRP A 255 -9.10 14.43 9.72
C TRP A 255 -10.20 14.24 10.74
N ARG A 256 -9.86 13.65 11.89
CA ARG A 256 -10.73 13.51 13.06
C ARG A 256 -10.05 14.21 14.23
N GLU A 257 -10.73 15.11 14.93
CA GLU A 257 -10.12 15.86 16.04
C GLU A 257 -9.56 14.96 17.16
N ASP A 258 -10.21 13.83 17.41
CA ASP A 258 -9.86 12.88 18.48
C ASP A 258 -8.85 11.81 18.04
N ARG A 259 -8.82 11.47 16.75
CA ARG A 259 -7.91 10.47 16.20
C ARG A 259 -6.75 11.15 15.49
N GLY A 260 -7.01 12.03 14.54
CA GLY A 260 -6.06 12.58 13.56
C GLY A 260 -6.45 12.11 12.16
N TRP A 261 -5.48 11.91 11.27
CA TRP A 261 -5.75 11.29 9.97
C TRP A 261 -6.24 9.84 10.13
N VAL A 262 -7.28 9.49 9.36
CA VAL A 262 -7.91 8.16 9.31
C VAL A 262 -8.14 7.77 7.85
N ILE A 263 -7.65 6.59 7.44
CA ILE A 263 -7.89 6.05 6.09
C ILE A 263 -9.36 5.64 5.96
N GLN A 264 -9.99 6.04 4.85
CA GLN A 264 -11.33 5.62 4.49
C GLN A 264 -11.25 4.38 3.61
N VAL A 265 -11.89 3.27 4.01
CA VAL A 265 -11.84 2.01 3.26
C VAL A 265 -13.18 1.74 2.58
N ARG A 266 -13.23 2.05 1.28
CA ARG A 266 -14.33 1.72 0.36
C ARG A 266 -13.75 1.15 -0.94
N PRO A 267 -14.28 0.02 -1.43
CA PRO A 267 -13.71 -0.71 -2.56
C PRO A 267 -14.03 -0.04 -3.90
N LEU A 268 -13.36 -0.46 -5.00
CA LEU A 268 -13.53 0.16 -6.33
C LEU A 268 -14.96 0.15 -6.87
N ASN A 269 -15.75 -0.86 -6.50
CA ASN A 269 -17.14 -1.04 -6.92
C ASN A 269 -18.16 -0.38 -5.98
N SER A 270 -17.70 0.41 -5.00
CA SER A 270 -18.57 1.18 -4.11
C SER A 270 -19.48 2.12 -4.92
N PRO A 271 -20.82 2.06 -4.75
CA PRO A 271 -21.74 2.98 -5.40
C PRO A 271 -21.51 4.45 -5.02
N GLN A 272 -20.91 4.69 -3.85
CA GLN A 272 -20.55 6.02 -3.34
C GLN A 272 -19.15 6.47 -3.78
N GLY A 273 -18.53 5.74 -4.70
CA GLY A 273 -17.15 5.95 -5.11
C GLY A 273 -16.14 5.29 -4.16
N SER A 274 -15.00 4.95 -4.74
CA SER A 274 -13.91 4.30 -4.04
C SER A 274 -13.00 5.30 -3.35
N THR A 275 -12.56 4.92 -2.16
CA THR A 275 -11.61 5.68 -1.36
C THR A 275 -10.27 4.99 -1.27
N VAL A 276 -10.15 3.78 -1.80
CA VAL A 276 -8.89 3.07 -1.98
C VAL A 276 -8.92 2.43 -3.35
N GLY A 277 -7.84 2.57 -4.11
CA GLY A 277 -7.79 2.12 -5.50
C GLY A 277 -6.39 2.11 -6.09
N GLY A 278 -6.28 1.64 -7.32
CA GLY A 278 -5.03 1.71 -8.05
C GLY A 278 -5.15 1.33 -9.52
N THR A 279 -4.14 1.67 -10.30
CA THR A 279 -3.99 1.32 -11.71
C THR A 279 -2.60 0.79 -12.00
N ALA A 280 -2.50 -0.03 -13.04
CA ALA A 280 -1.26 -0.41 -13.68
C ALA A 280 -1.42 -0.27 -15.19
N ASP A 281 -0.57 0.54 -15.80
CA ASP A 281 -0.65 0.87 -17.23
C ASP A 281 0.73 1.22 -17.79
N GLN A 282 0.78 1.55 -19.09
CA GLN A 282 2.01 1.98 -19.76
C GLN A 282 2.11 3.51 -19.86
N THR A 283 1.22 4.25 -19.19
CA THR A 283 1.19 5.71 -19.27
C THR A 283 2.15 6.28 -18.23
N PRO A 284 3.16 7.07 -18.61
CA PRO A 284 4.06 7.73 -17.67
C PRO A 284 3.31 8.63 -16.68
N PHE A 285 3.97 8.94 -15.56
CA PHE A 285 3.44 9.91 -14.60
C PHE A 285 3.29 11.29 -15.25
N GLU A 286 2.13 11.91 -15.03
CA GLU A 286 1.84 13.27 -15.45
C GLU A 286 2.61 14.29 -14.60
N PRO A 287 2.65 15.59 -14.97
CA PRO A 287 3.23 16.61 -14.09
C PRO A 287 2.53 16.67 -12.71
N GLY A 288 3.30 17.00 -11.66
CA GLY A 288 2.80 17.20 -10.29
C GLY A 288 2.95 16.00 -9.35
N TRP A 289 3.67 14.95 -9.76
CA TRP A 289 4.19 13.94 -8.84
C TRP A 289 5.44 14.47 -8.12
N LEU A 290 5.54 14.16 -6.83
CA LEU A 290 6.56 14.61 -5.91
C LEU A 290 7.37 13.42 -5.40
N THR A 291 8.61 13.67 -4.98
CA THR A 291 9.47 12.70 -4.28
C THR A 291 9.96 13.35 -3.00
N TRP A 292 9.63 12.75 -1.86
CA TRP A 292 9.97 13.28 -0.54
C TRP A 292 10.90 12.37 0.27
N TRP A 293 11.10 11.12 -0.16
CA TRP A 293 11.95 10.13 0.50
C TRP A 293 12.57 9.15 -0.50
#